data_AF-A0A699SQM7-F1
#
_entry.id   AF-A0A699SQM7-F1
#
_cell.length_a   1.000
_cell.length_b   1.000
_cell.length_c   1.000
_cell.angle_alpha   90.00
_cell.angle_beta   90.00
_cell.angle_gamma   90.00
#
_symmetry.space_group_name_H-M   'P 1'
#
loop_
_entity.id
_entity.type
_entity.pdbx_description
1 polymer ?
#
loop_
_entity_poly.entity_id
_entity_poly.type
_entity_poly.pdbx_seq_one_letter_code
_entity_poly.pdbx_strand_id
1 'polypeptide(L)'
;MEKLEIMIKLASDRNIDQVLLEFKEYATEVDVDFVRKAVRAIGRCAIKLERAAERIDNADELLESFLETFPEEPAQVQLQLLTATVKLFLKKPTEGPQQMIQTSLMILLLSFFFTKFDYFTMTA
;
A
#
# COMPACT_ATOMS: atom_id res chain seq x y z
N MET A 1 -2.66 -13.17 -12.82
CA MET A 1 -2.17 -11.84 -12.39
C MET A 1 -3.12 -10.73 -12.80
N GLU A 2 -3.47 -10.60 -14.08
CA GLU A 2 -4.29 -9.49 -14.60
C GLU A 2 -5.67 -9.35 -13.93
N LYS A 3 -6.31 -10.46 -13.52
CA LYS A 3 -7.61 -10.45 -12.83
C LYS A 3 -7.59 -9.63 -11.53
N LEU A 4 -6.58 -9.80 -10.68
CA LEU A 4 -6.44 -9.08 -9.41
C LEU A 4 -6.34 -7.56 -9.65
N GLU A 5 -5.49 -7.15 -10.59
CA GLU A 5 -5.31 -5.73 -10.93
C GLU A 5 -6.60 -5.09 -11.47
N ILE A 6 -7.34 -5.80 -12.31
CA ILE A 6 -8.63 -5.32 -12.84
C ILE A 6 -9.64 -5.17 -11.70
N MET A 7 -9.73 -6.15 -10.79
CA MET A 7 -10.62 -6.09 -9.64
C MET A 7 -10.29 -4.91 -8.71
N ILE A 8 -9.01 -4.66 -8.41
CA ILE A 8 -8.58 -3.50 -7.61
C ILE A 8 -8.99 -2.18 -8.29
N LYS A 9 -8.83 -2.08 -9.61
CA LYS A 9 -9.21 -0.87 -10.37
C LYS A 9 -10.72 -0.63 -10.29
N LEU A 10 -11.53 -1.68 -10.43
CA LEU A 10 -13.00 -1.62 -10.42
C LEU A 10 -13.63 -1.60 -9.01
N ALA A 11 -12.84 -1.86 -7.96
CA ALA A 11 -13.32 -1.82 -6.58
C ALA A 11 -13.83 -0.42 -6.20
N SER A 12 -15.01 -0.39 -5.57
CA SER A 12 -15.74 0.80 -5.10
C SER A 12 -16.58 0.45 -3.86
N ASP A 13 -17.13 1.45 -3.17
CA ASP A 13 -17.95 1.22 -1.97
C ASP A 13 -19.19 0.34 -2.19
N ARG A 14 -19.63 0.18 -3.45
CA ARG A 14 -20.80 -0.63 -3.82
C ARG A 14 -20.50 -2.13 -3.87
N ASN A 15 -19.28 -2.51 -4.23
CA ASN A 15 -18.90 -3.90 -4.50
C ASN A 15 -17.74 -4.39 -3.61
N ILE A 16 -17.25 -3.56 -2.70
CA ILE A 16 -16.06 -3.85 -1.91
C ILE A 16 -16.19 -5.10 -1.03
N ASP A 17 -17.36 -5.33 -0.44
CA ASP A 17 -17.57 -6.51 0.41
C ASP A 17 -17.40 -7.81 -0.38
N GLN A 18 -17.91 -7.84 -1.62
CA GLN A 18 -17.77 -9.00 -2.51
C GLN A 18 -16.33 -9.15 -3.01
N VAL A 19 -15.67 -8.05 -3.37
CA VAL A 19 -14.27 -8.06 -3.82
C VAL A 19 -13.36 -8.58 -2.71
N LEU A 20 -13.55 -8.11 -1.48
CA LEU A 20 -12.78 -8.56 -0.32
C LEU A 20 -13.04 -10.04 0.01
N LEU A 21 -14.27 -10.52 -0.16
CA LEU A 21 -14.58 -11.93 0.02
C LEU A 21 -13.81 -12.81 -0.98
N GLU A 22 -13.83 -12.44 -2.25
CA GLU A 22 -13.10 -13.18 -3.30
C GLU A 22 -11.58 -13.14 -3.08
N PHE A 23 -11.03 -12.00 -2.66
CA PHE A 23 -9.60 -11.93 -2.32
C PHE A 23 -9.23 -12.75 -1.07
N LYS A 24 -10.15 -12.88 -0.10
CA LYS A 24 -9.94 -13.76 1.07
C LYS A 24 -9.91 -15.23 0.65
N GLU A 25 -10.75 -15.65 -0.30
CA GLU A 25 -10.67 -17.00 -0.86
C GLU A 25 -9.30 -17.22 -1.53
N TYR A 26 -8.81 -16.27 -2.33
CA TYR A 26 -7.47 -16.35 -2.92
C TYR A 26 -6.33 -16.40 -1.90
N ALA A 27 -6.51 -15.82 -0.72
CA ALA A 27 -5.53 -15.88 0.36
C ALA A 27 -5.48 -17.26 1.05
N THR A 28 -6.40 -18.18 0.72
CA THR A 28 -6.42 -19.57 1.22
C THR A 28 -5.88 -20.60 0.24
N GLU A 29 -5.43 -20.15 -0.94
CA GLU A 29 -4.83 -21.01 -1.96
C GLU A 29 -3.49 -21.62 -1.50
N VAL A 30 -3.07 -22.70 -2.15
CA VAL A 30 -1.82 -23.41 -1.81
C VAL A 30 -0.58 -22.69 -2.35
N ASP A 31 -0.73 -21.91 -3.41
CA ASP A 31 0.37 -21.16 -4.03
C ASP A 31 0.70 -19.91 -3.20
N VAL A 32 1.84 -19.96 -2.50
CA VAL A 32 2.33 -18.90 -1.62
C VAL A 32 2.53 -17.57 -2.35
N ASP A 33 3.00 -17.57 -3.60
CA ASP A 33 3.23 -16.34 -4.35
C ASP A 33 1.91 -15.72 -4.77
N PHE A 34 0.93 -16.55 -5.15
CA PHE A 34 -0.43 -16.08 -5.43
C PHE A 34 -1.12 -15.53 -4.18
N VAL A 35 -1.04 -16.23 -3.06
CA VAL A 35 -1.56 -15.77 -1.76
C VAL A 35 -0.97 -14.41 -1.39
N ARG A 36 0.36 -14.24 -1.52
CA ARG A 36 1.00 -12.94 -1.26
C ARG A 36 0.42 -11.83 -2.13
N LYS A 37 0.14 -12.09 -3.40
CA LYS A 37 -0.48 -11.11 -4.33
C LYS A 37 -1.92 -10.78 -3.95
N ALA A 38 -2.70 -11.77 -3.50
CA ALA A 38 -4.07 -11.57 -3.02
C ALA A 38 -4.10 -10.72 -1.74
N VAL A 39 -3.23 -11.02 -0.77
CA VAL A 39 -3.06 -10.21 0.44
C VAL A 39 -2.66 -8.78 0.10
N ARG A 40 -1.73 -8.60 -0.85
CA ARG A 40 -1.36 -7.27 -1.35
C ARG A 40 -2.55 -6.54 -1.98
N ALA A 41 -3.39 -7.24 -2.74
CA ALA A 41 -4.60 -6.68 -3.35
C ALA A 41 -5.62 -6.20 -2.31
N ILE A 42 -5.81 -6.96 -1.22
CA ILE A 42 -6.67 -6.59 -0.09
C ILE A 42 -6.19 -5.27 0.52
N GLY A 43 -4.89 -5.15 0.80
CA GLY A 43 -4.33 -3.93 1.36
C GLY A 43 -4.46 -2.72 0.44
N ARG A 44 -4.24 -2.89 -0.86
CA ARG A 44 -4.47 -1.82 -1.84
C ARG A 44 -5.93 -1.36 -1.86
N CYS A 45 -6.88 -2.29 -1.73
CA CYS A 45 -8.30 -1.95 -1.58
C CYS A 45 -8.57 -1.20 -0.27
N ALA A 46 -7.96 -1.61 0.85
CA ALA A 46 -8.05 -0.95 2.15
C ALA A 46 -7.57 0.50 2.13
N ILE A 47 -6.43 0.73 1.49
CA ILE A 47 -5.85 2.05 1.35
C ILE A 47 -6.70 2.94 0.43
N LYS A 48 -7.27 2.34 -0.62
CA LYS A 48 -8.12 3.04 -1.61
C LYS A 48 -9.49 3.42 -1.04
N LEU A 49 -10.09 2.58 -0.19
CA LEU A 49 -11.49 2.71 0.25
C LEU A 49 -11.60 2.60 1.78
N GLU A 50 -12.15 3.63 2.43
CA GLU A 50 -12.30 3.63 3.90
C GLU A 50 -13.18 2.45 4.36
N ARG A 51 -14.25 2.14 3.60
CA ARG A 51 -15.12 0.98 3.88
C ARG A 51 -14.36 -0.36 3.82
N ALA A 52 -13.30 -0.47 3.01
CA ALA A 52 -12.45 -1.66 3.02
C ALA A 52 -11.56 -1.70 4.27
N ALA A 53 -10.99 -0.56 4.66
CA ALA A 53 -10.15 -0.46 5.87
C ALA A 53 -10.91 -0.86 7.14
N GLU A 54 -12.20 -0.53 7.25
CA GLU A 54 -13.07 -0.93 8.37
C GLU A 54 -13.31 -2.45 8.46
N ARG A 55 -12.99 -3.22 7.41
CA ARG A 55 -13.23 -4.67 7.32
C ARG A 55 -11.96 -5.50 7.55
N ILE A 56 -10.82 -4.83 7.78
CA ILE A 56 -9.52 -5.46 8.01
C ILE A 56 -9.14 -5.27 9.46
N ASP A 57 -9.25 -6.36 10.21
CA ASP A 57 -8.62 -6.47 11.52
C ASP A 57 -7.10 -6.51 11.30
N ASN A 58 -6.34 -5.67 12.01
CA ASN A 58 -4.88 -5.48 11.87
C ASN A 58 -4.41 -4.70 10.63
N ALA A 59 -5.17 -3.69 10.20
CA ALA A 59 -4.74 -2.81 9.11
C ALA A 59 -3.40 -2.09 9.37
N ASP A 60 -3.01 -1.90 10.62
CA ASP A 60 -1.72 -1.36 11.06
C ASP A 60 -0.54 -2.30 10.76
N GLU A 61 -0.61 -3.57 11.16
CA GLU A 61 0.40 -4.59 10.82
C GLU A 61 0.54 -4.76 9.30
N LEU A 62 -0.60 -4.71 8.60
CA LEU A 62 -0.63 -4.80 7.14
C LEU A 62 0.09 -3.61 6.50
N LEU A 63 -0.17 -2.39 6.98
CA LEU A 63 0.50 -1.17 6.50
C LEU A 63 2.01 -1.22 6.74
N GLU A 64 2.47 -1.74 7.89
CA GLU A 64 3.89 -1.97 8.17
C GLU A 64 4.54 -2.84 7.09
N SER A 65 3.92 -3.98 6.77
CA SER A 65 4.46 -4.90 5.76
C SER A 65 4.57 -4.29 4.36
N PHE A 66 3.64 -3.40 3.98
CA PHE A 66 3.72 -2.70 2.68
C PHE A 66 4.81 -1.63 2.65
N LEU A 67 5.12 -1.04 3.80
CA LEU A 67 6.15 -0.01 3.89
C LEU A 67 7.56 -0.60 3.73
N GLU A 68 7.78 -1.85 4.15
CA GLU A 68 9.04 -2.56 3.89
C GLU A 68 9.35 -2.67 2.39
N THR A 69 8.31 -2.85 1.56
CA THR A 69 8.43 -2.94 0.10
C THR A 69 8.04 -1.66 -0.63
N PHE A 70 7.93 -0.53 0.08
CA PHE A 70 7.49 0.76 -0.48
C PHE A 70 8.23 1.20 -1.75
N PRO A 71 9.57 1.07 -1.88
CA PRO A 71 10.28 1.49 -3.08
C PRO A 71 9.92 0.69 -4.34
N GLU A 72 9.44 -0.55 -4.17
CA GLU A 72 9.07 -1.44 -5.28
C GLU A 72 7.65 -1.17 -5.78
N GLU A 73 6.85 -0.44 -5.02
CA GLU A 73 5.46 -0.16 -5.35
C GLU A 73 5.32 0.97 -6.38
N PRO A 74 4.29 0.92 -7.26
CA PRO A 74 4.02 2.00 -8.20
C PRO A 74 3.78 3.34 -7.48
N ALA A 75 4.15 4.47 -8.10
CA ALA A 75 4.04 5.81 -7.50
C ALA A 75 2.63 6.13 -6.96
N GLN A 76 1.57 5.66 -7.62
CA GLN A 76 0.20 5.83 -7.14
C GLN A 76 -0.04 5.08 -5.81
N VAL A 77 0.51 3.88 -5.67
CA VAL A 77 0.41 3.06 -4.45
C VAL A 77 1.27 3.67 -3.34
N GLN A 78 2.45 4.19 -3.66
CA GLN A 78 3.30 4.91 -2.70
C GLN A 78 2.58 6.14 -2.10
N LEU A 79 1.95 6.98 -2.91
CA LEU A 79 1.19 8.13 -2.44
C LEU A 79 0.01 7.72 -1.54
N GLN A 80 -0.66 6.65 -1.94
CA GLN A 80 -1.76 6.04 -1.21
C GLN A 80 -1.32 5.49 0.15
N LEU A 81 -0.21 4.75 0.21
CA LEU A 81 0.42 4.25 1.43
C LEU A 81 0.79 5.40 2.37
N LEU A 82 1.48 6.42 1.87
CA LEU A 82 1.84 7.60 2.66
C LEU A 82 0.59 8.27 3.26
N THR A 83 -0.48 8.41 2.47
CA THR A 83 -1.74 9.00 2.95
C THR A 83 -2.37 8.15 4.05
N ALA A 84 -2.39 6.82 3.91
CA ALA A 84 -2.92 5.91 4.92
C ALA A 84 -2.08 5.93 6.20
N THR A 85 -0.75 5.91 6.11
CA THR A 85 0.14 6.00 7.27
C THR A 85 -0.03 7.34 8.01
N VAL A 86 -0.15 8.45 7.30
CA VAL A 86 -0.44 9.76 7.92
C VAL A 86 -1.80 9.76 8.60
N LYS A 87 -2.85 9.22 7.97
CA LYS A 87 -4.17 9.08 8.58
C LYS A 87 -4.12 8.22 9.85
N LEU A 88 -3.37 7.11 9.82
CA LEU A 88 -3.19 6.23 10.98
C LEU A 88 -2.51 6.96 12.13
N PHE A 89 -1.43 7.71 11.85
CA PHE A 89 -0.73 8.52 12.84
C PHE A 89 -1.64 9.60 13.46
N LEU A 90 -2.50 10.24 12.65
CA LEU A 90 -3.48 11.22 13.16
C LEU A 90 -4.55 10.57 14.05
N LYS A 91 -4.95 9.32 13.79
CA LYS A 91 -5.89 8.56 14.64
C LYS A 91 -5.21 8.05 15.92
N LYS A 92 -3.93 7.63 15.83
CA LYS A 92 -3.13 7.10 16.94
C LYS A 92 -1.67 7.54 16.75
N PRO A 93 -1.18 8.55 17.49
CA PRO A 93 0.20 8.99 17.39
C PRO A 93 1.11 8.03 18.18
N THR A 94 1.26 6.81 17.69
CA THR A 94 2.20 5.81 18.21
C THR A 94 3.55 5.96 17.52
N GLU A 95 4.63 5.50 18.19
CA GLU A 95 6.00 5.65 17.68
C GLU A 95 6.22 4.91 16.34
N GLY A 96 5.52 3.80 16.11
CA GLY A 96 5.56 3.05 14.85
C GLY A 96 5.17 3.92 13.65
N PRO A 97 3.91 4.39 13.53
CA PRO A 97 3.47 5.25 12.43
C PRO A 97 4.32 6.52 12.26
N GLN A 98 4.91 7.04 13.33
CA GLN A 98 5.84 8.17 13.25
C GLN A 98 7.16 7.80 12.54
N GLN A 99 7.79 6.68 12.93
CA GLN A 99 8.99 6.16 12.27
C GLN A 99 8.70 5.80 10.81
N MET A 100 7.51 5.26 10.53
CA MET A 100 7.05 4.96 9.18
C MET A 100 6.98 6.21 8.30
N ILE A 101 6.35 7.30 8.80
CA ILE A 101 6.29 8.58 8.08
C ILE A 101 7.70 9.11 7.82
N GLN A 102 8.60 9.05 8.80
CA GLN A 102 9.99 9.48 8.63
C GLN A 102 10.72 8.67 7.56
N THR A 103 10.56 7.34 7.54
CA THR A 103 11.18 6.46 6.54
C THR A 103 10.64 6.74 5.14
N SER A 104 9.31 6.85 4.96
CA SER A 104 8.71 7.17 3.67
C SER A 104 9.12 8.55 3.16
N LEU A 105 9.15 9.56 4.05
CA LEU A 105 9.64 10.90 3.70
C LEU A 105 11.13 10.90 3.37
N MET A 106 11.95 10.13 4.09
CA MET A 106 13.37 9.99 3.81
C MET A 106 13.60 9.34 2.43
N ILE A 107 12.87 8.28 2.09
CA ILE A 107 12.94 7.62 0.78
C ILE A 107 12.52 8.57 -0.34
N LEU A 108 11.43 9.33 -0.14
CA LEU A 108 10.96 10.33 -1.10
C LEU A 108 11.97 11.48 -1.29
N LEU A 109 12.60 11.93 -0.20
CA LEU A 109 13.64 12.95 -0.25
C LEU A 109 14.90 12.41 -0.96
N LEU A 110 15.35 11.19 -0.65
CA LEU A 110 16.49 10.54 -1.31
C LEU A 110 16.24 10.39 -2.82
N SER A 111 15.07 9.88 -3.22
CA SER A 111 14.72 9.73 -4.64
C SER A 111 14.62 11.09 -5.36
N PHE A 112 14.12 12.14 -4.70
CA PHE A 112 14.16 13.50 -5.25
C PHE A 112 15.59 14.05 -5.39
N PHE A 113 16.46 13.79 -4.40
CA PHE A 113 17.88 14.16 -4.46
C PHE A 113 18.63 13.42 -5.56
N PHE A 114 18.48 12.10 -5.68
CA PHE A 114 19.10 11.30 -6.74
C PHE A 114 18.61 11.72 -8.13
N THR A 115 17.31 11.94 -8.31
CA THR A 115 16.77 12.39 -9.61
C THR A 115 17.32 13.75 -10.02
N LYS A 116 17.50 14.68 -9.07
CA LYS A 116 18.17 15.97 -9.34
C LYS A 116 19.68 15.83 -9.57
N PHE A 117 20.34 14.87 -8.91
CA PHE A 117 21.76 14.63 -9.09
C PHE A 117 22.06 13.98 -10.45
N ASP A 118 21.24 13.02 -10.89
CA ASP A 118 21.33 12.43 -12.23
C ASP A 118 21.02 13.45 -13.33
N TYR A 119 20.06 14.36 -13.11
CA TYR A 119 19.83 15.49 -14.01
C TYR A 119 21.05 16.41 -14.09
N PHE A 120 21.76 16.61 -12.98
CA PHE A 120 22.94 17.47 -12.91
C PHE A 120 24.17 16.83 -13.57
N THR A 121 24.35 15.51 -13.43
CA THR A 121 25.47 14.77 -14.05
C THR A 121 25.26 14.47 -15.54
N MET A 122 24.01 14.36 -16.03
CA MET A 122 23.72 14.22 -17.47
C MET A 122 23.86 15.53 -18.27
N THR A 123 23.93 16.68 -17.59
CA THR A 123 24.08 18.01 -18.23
C THR A 123 25.47 18.63 -18.08
N ALA A 124 26.46 17.88 -17.57
CA ALA A 124 27.84 18.32 -17.40
C ALA A 124 28.80 17.62 -18.37
#